data_AF-A0A2L0NCI4-F1
#
_entry.id   AF-A0A2L0NCI4-F1
#
_cell.length_a   1.000
_cell.length_b   1.000
_cell.length_c   1.000
_cell.angle_alpha   90.00
_cell.angle_beta   90.00
_cell.angle_gamma   90.00
#
_symmetry.space_group_name_H-M   'P 1'
#
loop_
_entity.id
_entity.type
_entity.pdbx_description
1 polymer ?
#
loop_
_entity_poly.entity_id
_entity_poly.type
_entity_poly.pdbx_seq_one_letter_code
_entity_poly.pdbx_strand_id
1 'polypeptide(L)'
;MSSDPLVPTPAHKFTFGLWTVGWQGRDPFGDATRPALDPVETVQRLAELGAYGVTFHDDDLIPFGAADATREETVKRFRAALDAAGLKVPMATTNLFTHPVFKDGAFTSNDREVRRYALRKTIRNIDLAVELGASVYVAWGGREGAESGAAKDVRTALDRLKEAFDLLGEYVEQQGYDLRFAIEPKPNEPRGDILLPTVGHALAFINALERPERVGLNPEVGHEQMAGLNFPHGIAQALWHDKLFHIDLNGQSGIKYDQDLRFGAGDLRQAFWLVDLLESAGYDGPRHFDFKPPRTEDFDGVWASAAACMRNYLLLAERSRAFRADPEVKAALAASRLPELALPTAEDGLTGLLADRSAFEDFDVDAAARRGMAFEQLDQLALEHLLGAR
;
A
#
# COMPACT_ATOMS: atom_id res chain seq x y z
N MET A 1 14.47 29.37 13.78
CA MET A 1 14.00 28.33 14.71
C MET A 1 14.19 27.02 14.00
N SER A 2 15.08 26.16 14.46
CA SER A 2 15.28 24.83 13.86
C SER A 2 14.00 24.03 14.09
N SER A 3 13.24 23.72 13.04
CA SER A 3 12.09 22.81 13.13
C SER A 3 12.60 21.44 13.59
N ASP A 4 11.96 20.85 14.59
CA ASP A 4 12.23 19.48 15.01
C ASP A 4 12.03 18.54 13.79
N PRO A 5 13.07 17.80 13.33
CA PRO A 5 12.99 16.96 12.14
C PRO A 5 11.98 15.80 12.27
N LEU A 6 11.50 15.53 13.48
CA LEU A 6 10.49 14.50 13.76
C LEU A 6 9.06 15.06 13.79
N VAL A 7 8.87 16.33 13.47
CA VAL A 7 7.54 16.93 13.29
C VAL A 7 7.09 16.73 11.84
N PRO A 8 5.94 16.07 11.59
CA PRO A 8 5.41 15.90 10.25
C PRO A 8 5.06 17.24 9.61
N THR A 9 5.28 17.32 8.29
CA THR A 9 4.87 18.46 7.46
C THR A 9 4.26 17.91 6.17
N PRO A 10 3.46 18.73 5.45
CA PRO A 10 2.90 18.31 4.16
C PRO A 10 3.94 17.84 3.13
N ALA A 11 5.21 18.25 3.25
CA ALA A 11 6.28 17.81 2.36
C ALA A 11 6.59 16.31 2.48
N HIS A 12 6.26 15.68 3.62
CA HIS A 12 6.42 14.23 3.82
C HIS A 12 5.33 13.40 3.13
N LYS A 13 4.30 14.04 2.56
CA LYS A 13 3.19 13.39 1.83
C LYS A 13 2.47 12.30 2.64
N PHE A 14 2.36 12.47 3.96
CA PHE A 14 1.56 11.57 4.81
C PHE A 14 0.07 11.77 4.56
N THR A 15 -0.65 10.66 4.36
CA THR A 15 -2.08 10.68 4.06
C THR A 15 -2.82 9.61 4.85
N PHE A 16 -4.12 9.80 5.04
CA PHE A 16 -4.98 8.88 5.79
C PHE A 16 -6.33 8.72 5.10
N GLY A 17 -6.86 7.50 5.09
CA GLY A 17 -8.23 7.23 4.66
C GLY A 17 -9.23 7.76 5.67
N LEU A 18 -10.36 8.32 5.22
CA LEU A 18 -11.44 8.74 6.11
C LEU A 18 -11.92 7.58 7.00
N TRP A 19 -11.90 6.35 6.47
CA TRP A 19 -12.29 5.13 7.16
C TRP A 19 -11.33 4.70 8.28
N THR A 20 -10.11 5.25 8.33
CA THR A 20 -9.07 4.84 9.29
C THR A 20 -9.38 5.41 10.68
N VAL A 21 -9.13 6.71 10.87
CA VAL A 21 -9.50 7.45 12.09
C VAL A 21 -11.01 7.51 12.32
N GLY A 22 -11.81 7.37 11.25
CA GLY A 22 -13.26 7.26 11.31
C GLY A 22 -13.80 5.89 11.73
N TRP A 23 -12.94 4.87 11.89
CA TRP A 23 -13.41 3.54 12.27
C TRP A 23 -14.02 3.54 13.68
N GLN A 24 -15.30 3.16 13.74
CA GLN A 24 -16.12 3.20 14.95
C GLN A 24 -15.79 2.12 15.99
N GLY A 25 -14.85 1.21 15.69
CA GLY A 25 -14.48 0.12 16.61
C GLY A 25 -15.38 -1.12 16.55
N ARG A 26 -16.31 -1.19 15.58
CA ARG A 26 -17.13 -2.40 15.34
C ARG A 26 -16.28 -3.47 14.69
N ASP A 27 -16.26 -4.65 15.29
CA ASP A 27 -15.57 -5.84 14.82
C ASP A 27 -16.57 -7.02 14.73
N PRO A 28 -16.18 -8.21 14.25
CA PRO A 28 -17.10 -9.34 14.09
C PRO A 28 -17.75 -9.84 15.40
N PHE A 29 -17.26 -9.41 16.56
CA PHE A 29 -17.65 -9.91 17.88
C PHE A 29 -18.16 -8.81 18.83
N GLY A 30 -18.30 -7.56 18.37
CA GLY A 30 -18.73 -6.47 19.23
C GLY A 30 -19.27 -5.26 18.48
N ASP A 31 -20.17 -4.54 19.15
CA ASP A 31 -20.69 -3.26 18.68
C ASP A 31 -19.60 -2.18 18.62
N ALA A 32 -19.93 -1.08 17.93
CA ALA A 32 -19.09 0.11 17.88
C ALA A 32 -18.82 0.68 19.28
N THR A 33 -17.57 1.08 19.52
CA THR A 33 -17.13 1.73 20.77
C THR A 33 -17.02 3.25 20.64
N ARG A 34 -17.12 3.78 19.41
CA ARG A 34 -17.05 5.21 19.10
C ARG A 34 -18.19 5.65 18.17
N PRO A 35 -18.69 6.90 18.28
CA PRO A 35 -19.64 7.44 17.31
C PRO A 35 -18.97 7.65 15.95
N ALA A 36 -19.79 7.88 14.91
CA ALA A 36 -19.27 8.22 13.60
C ALA A 36 -18.60 9.61 13.63
N LEU A 37 -17.51 9.75 12.90
CA LEU A 37 -16.75 11.00 12.79
C LEU A 37 -17.15 11.76 11.52
N ASP A 38 -17.41 13.07 11.62
CA ASP A 38 -17.71 13.90 10.45
C ASP A 38 -16.45 14.03 9.57
N PRO A 39 -16.51 13.72 8.26
CA PRO A 39 -15.39 13.94 7.34
C PRO A 39 -14.77 15.35 7.42
N VAL A 40 -15.55 16.39 7.72
CA VAL A 40 -15.03 17.76 7.90
C VAL A 40 -14.12 17.86 9.13
N GLU A 41 -14.51 17.23 10.24
CA GLU A 41 -13.68 17.17 11.46
C GLU A 41 -12.39 16.37 11.19
N THR A 42 -12.50 15.24 10.49
CA THR A 42 -11.32 14.44 10.08
C THR A 42 -10.29 15.28 9.33
N VAL A 43 -10.74 16.06 8.34
CA VAL A 43 -9.87 16.97 7.56
C VAL A 43 -9.17 17.97 8.47
N GLN A 44 -9.91 18.64 9.36
CA GLN A 44 -9.34 19.64 10.27
C GLN A 44 -8.29 19.02 11.21
N ARG A 45 -8.62 17.89 11.84
CA ARG A 45 -7.74 17.22 12.82
C ARG A 45 -6.49 16.66 12.17
N LEU A 46 -6.59 16.07 10.97
CA LEU A 46 -5.41 15.57 10.25
C LEU A 46 -4.50 16.70 9.77
N ALA A 47 -5.06 17.85 9.38
CA ALA A 47 -4.28 19.04 9.03
C ALA A 47 -3.50 19.58 10.24
N GLU A 48 -4.13 19.64 11.41
CA GLU A 48 -3.48 20.03 12.68
C GLU A 48 -2.30 19.11 13.03
N LEU A 49 -2.39 17.82 12.68
CA LEU A 49 -1.33 16.83 12.90
C LEU A 49 -0.23 16.85 11.82
N GLY A 50 -0.35 17.68 10.76
CA GLY A 50 0.67 17.83 9.72
C GLY A 50 0.52 16.89 8.52
N ALA A 51 -0.64 16.26 8.33
CA ALA A 51 -0.93 15.46 7.14
C ALA A 51 -0.90 16.31 5.85
N TYR A 52 -0.60 15.67 4.73
CA TYR A 52 -0.65 16.27 3.39
C TYR A 52 -2.04 16.15 2.74
N GLY A 53 -2.76 15.06 3.03
CA GLY A 53 -4.04 14.80 2.40
C GLY A 53 -4.85 13.68 3.05
N VAL A 54 -6.05 13.50 2.52
CA VAL A 54 -6.99 12.44 2.91
C VAL A 54 -7.41 11.64 1.69
N THR A 55 -7.84 10.40 1.90
CA THR A 55 -8.38 9.52 0.86
C THR A 55 -9.75 9.00 1.32
N PHE A 56 -10.59 8.51 0.41
CA PHE A 56 -11.94 8.05 0.79
C PHE A 56 -12.45 6.95 -0.15
N HIS A 57 -13.27 6.05 0.39
CA HIS A 57 -14.28 5.36 -0.40
C HIS A 57 -15.47 6.28 -0.63
N ASP A 58 -16.14 6.15 -1.77
CA ASP A 58 -17.40 6.83 -2.04
C ASP A 58 -18.38 6.82 -0.85
N ASP A 59 -18.61 5.63 -0.27
CA ASP A 59 -19.56 5.44 0.83
C ASP A 59 -19.09 5.98 2.19
N ASP A 60 -17.79 6.31 2.35
CA ASP A 60 -17.27 6.95 3.57
C ASP A 60 -17.66 8.44 3.60
N LEU A 61 -17.64 9.08 2.44
CA LEU A 61 -17.95 10.49 2.28
C LEU A 61 -19.44 10.72 2.06
N ILE A 62 -20.07 9.93 1.19
CA ILE A 62 -21.47 10.08 0.79
C ILE A 62 -22.23 8.82 1.22
N PRO A 63 -23.20 8.92 2.14
CA PRO A 63 -23.97 7.76 2.56
C PRO A 63 -24.60 7.00 1.38
N PHE A 64 -24.51 5.67 1.40
CA PHE A 64 -25.07 4.83 0.34
C PHE A 64 -26.56 5.13 0.13
N GLY A 65 -26.95 5.37 -1.13
CA GLY A 65 -28.34 5.68 -1.49
C GLY A 65 -28.78 7.13 -1.23
N ALA A 66 -27.86 8.01 -0.81
CA ALA A 66 -28.15 9.44 -0.70
C ALA A 66 -28.68 10.03 -2.02
N ALA A 67 -29.66 10.92 -1.91
CA ALA A 67 -30.16 11.68 -3.05
C ALA A 67 -29.09 12.64 -3.58
N ASP A 68 -29.19 13.02 -4.86
CA ASP A 68 -28.17 13.87 -5.51
C ASP A 68 -27.98 15.22 -4.80
N ALA A 69 -29.05 15.83 -4.29
CA ALA A 69 -28.95 17.07 -3.52
C ALA A 69 -28.11 16.90 -2.23
N THR A 70 -28.29 15.79 -1.50
CA THR A 70 -27.49 15.48 -0.30
C THR A 70 -26.04 15.18 -0.66
N ARG A 71 -25.82 14.49 -1.79
CA ARG A 71 -24.47 14.25 -2.33
C ARG A 71 -23.76 15.56 -2.63
N GLU A 72 -24.41 16.47 -3.37
CA GLU A 72 -23.85 17.78 -3.74
C GLU A 72 -23.50 18.62 -2.51
N GLU A 73 -24.41 18.68 -1.52
CA GLU A 73 -24.17 19.41 -0.27
C GLU A 73 -22.96 18.84 0.50
N THR A 74 -22.86 17.51 0.58
CA THR A 74 -21.78 16.83 1.28
C THR A 74 -20.43 17.07 0.61
N VAL A 75 -20.35 16.94 -0.72
CA VAL A 75 -19.14 17.23 -1.50
C VAL A 75 -18.74 18.70 -1.35
N LYS A 76 -19.70 19.63 -1.38
CA LYS A 76 -19.43 21.06 -1.18
C LYS A 76 -18.84 21.34 0.21
N ARG A 77 -19.39 20.76 1.28
CA ARG A 77 -18.88 20.90 2.65
C ARG A 77 -17.46 20.34 2.75
N PHE A 78 -17.21 19.17 2.18
CA PHE A 78 -15.92 18.52 2.21
C PHE A 78 -14.86 19.32 1.44
N ARG A 79 -15.17 19.80 0.24
CA ARG A 79 -14.29 20.67 -0.54
C ARG A 79 -13.92 21.95 0.22
N ALA A 80 -14.90 22.60 0.86
CA ALA A 80 -14.64 23.79 1.67
C ALA A 80 -13.70 23.50 2.85
N ALA A 81 -13.81 22.33 3.47
CA ALA A 81 -12.90 21.90 4.54
C ALA A 81 -11.48 21.65 4.01
N LEU A 82 -11.34 20.96 2.87
CA LEU A 82 -10.05 20.72 2.22
C LEU A 82 -9.35 22.04 1.86
N ASP A 83 -10.09 22.97 1.26
CA ASP A 83 -9.56 24.29 0.87
C ASP A 83 -9.11 25.10 2.09
N ALA A 84 -9.89 25.11 3.17
CA ALA A 84 -9.54 25.80 4.40
C ALA A 84 -8.32 25.20 5.10
N ALA A 85 -8.18 23.87 5.06
CA ALA A 85 -7.08 23.13 5.68
C ALA A 85 -5.82 23.04 4.80
N GLY A 86 -5.94 23.31 3.50
CA GLY A 86 -4.86 23.11 2.52
C GLY A 86 -4.55 21.64 2.21
N LEU A 87 -5.40 20.70 2.64
CA LEU A 87 -5.23 19.27 2.42
C LEU A 87 -5.58 18.88 0.98
N LYS A 88 -4.94 17.82 0.48
CA LYS A 88 -5.17 17.24 -0.85
C LYS A 88 -5.98 15.95 -0.77
N VAL A 89 -6.51 15.55 -1.92
CA VAL A 89 -7.05 14.20 -2.14
C VAL A 89 -6.18 13.52 -3.20
N PRO A 90 -5.06 12.86 -2.85
CA PRO A 90 -4.18 12.25 -3.85
C PRO A 90 -4.74 10.92 -4.38
N MET A 91 -5.62 10.27 -3.62
CA MET A 91 -6.19 8.97 -3.94
C MET A 91 -7.66 8.89 -3.50
N ALA A 92 -8.48 8.19 -4.29
CA ALA A 92 -9.81 7.75 -3.90
C ALA A 92 -10.04 6.29 -4.31
N THR A 93 -11.07 5.66 -3.74
CA THR A 93 -11.43 4.26 -4.01
C THR A 93 -12.94 4.04 -3.93
N THR A 94 -13.43 2.83 -4.22
CA THR A 94 -14.87 2.50 -4.23
C THR A 94 -15.17 1.42 -3.21
N ASN A 95 -16.19 1.63 -2.37
CA ASN A 95 -16.66 0.57 -1.49
C ASN A 95 -17.46 -0.45 -2.31
N LEU A 96 -16.83 -1.57 -2.63
CA LEU A 96 -17.40 -2.71 -3.35
C LEU A 96 -17.50 -3.95 -2.45
N PHE A 97 -17.58 -3.76 -1.14
CA PHE A 97 -17.47 -4.88 -0.19
C PHE A 97 -18.45 -4.84 0.98
N THR A 98 -19.01 -3.68 1.32
CA THR A 98 -19.88 -3.52 2.50
C THR A 98 -21.34 -3.90 2.22
N HIS A 99 -21.94 -3.34 1.17
CA HIS A 99 -23.36 -3.58 0.88
C HIS A 99 -23.60 -5.06 0.52
N PRO A 100 -24.68 -5.71 1.02
CA PRO A 100 -24.94 -7.14 0.79
C PRO A 100 -25.02 -7.59 -0.67
N VAL A 101 -25.23 -6.66 -1.60
CA VAL A 101 -25.20 -6.94 -3.05
C VAL A 101 -23.85 -7.47 -3.53
N PHE A 102 -22.75 -7.10 -2.86
CA PHE A 102 -21.38 -7.48 -3.22
C PHE A 102 -20.87 -8.72 -2.47
N LYS A 103 -21.75 -9.50 -1.82
CA LYS A 103 -21.38 -10.65 -1.00
C LYS A 103 -20.55 -11.73 -1.73
N ASP A 104 -20.66 -11.84 -3.05
CA ASP A 104 -19.90 -12.77 -3.90
C ASP A 104 -18.84 -12.05 -4.77
N GLY A 105 -18.48 -10.83 -4.40
CA GLY A 105 -17.69 -9.94 -5.23
C GLY A 105 -18.55 -8.96 -5.99
N ALA A 106 -17.85 -8.03 -6.62
CA ALA A 106 -18.39 -6.98 -7.45
C ALA A 106 -18.03 -7.28 -8.91
N PHE A 107 -16.77 -7.08 -9.32
CA PHE A 107 -16.37 -7.30 -10.72
C PHE A 107 -16.34 -8.78 -11.12
N THR A 108 -16.20 -9.67 -10.16
CA THR A 108 -16.19 -11.13 -10.37
C THR A 108 -17.38 -11.84 -9.73
N SER A 109 -18.43 -11.09 -9.36
CA SER A 109 -19.71 -11.66 -8.95
C SER A 109 -20.21 -12.65 -9.99
N ASN A 110 -20.71 -13.80 -9.57
CA ASN A 110 -21.35 -14.74 -10.50
C ASN A 110 -22.59 -14.09 -11.15
N ASP A 111 -23.27 -13.20 -10.43
CA ASP A 111 -24.41 -12.42 -10.94
C ASP A 111 -23.93 -11.29 -11.88
N ARG A 112 -24.38 -11.35 -13.14
CA ARG A 112 -24.00 -10.38 -14.18
C ARG A 112 -24.53 -8.97 -13.91
N GLU A 113 -25.70 -8.83 -13.31
CA GLU A 113 -26.26 -7.50 -13.02
C GLU A 113 -25.44 -6.79 -11.95
N VAL A 114 -24.94 -7.54 -10.96
CA VAL A 114 -24.03 -7.02 -9.93
C VAL A 114 -22.71 -6.54 -10.54
N ARG A 115 -22.11 -7.30 -11.48
CA ARG A 115 -20.89 -6.84 -12.18
C ARG A 115 -21.09 -5.51 -12.91
N ARG A 116 -22.23 -5.35 -13.58
CA ARG A 116 -22.58 -4.10 -14.29
C ARG A 116 -22.83 -2.95 -13.32
N TYR A 117 -23.49 -3.22 -12.21
CA TYR A 117 -23.72 -2.22 -11.16
C TYR A 117 -22.41 -1.74 -10.53
N ALA A 118 -21.48 -2.66 -10.22
CA ALA A 118 -20.17 -2.35 -9.68
C ALA A 118 -19.36 -1.41 -10.60
N LEU A 119 -19.35 -1.68 -11.91
CA LEU A 119 -18.71 -0.80 -12.90
C LEU A 119 -19.29 0.62 -12.86
N ARG A 120 -20.63 0.73 -12.82
CA ARG A 120 -21.31 2.03 -12.77
C ARG A 120 -21.04 2.79 -11.47
N LYS A 121 -20.99 2.09 -10.32
CA LYS A 121 -20.63 2.68 -9.02
C LYS A 121 -19.20 3.24 -9.05
N THR A 122 -18.27 2.45 -9.58
CA THR A 122 -16.86 2.83 -9.75
C THR A 122 -16.69 4.04 -10.66
N ILE A 123 -17.29 4.02 -11.85
CA ILE A 123 -17.24 5.15 -12.81
C ILE A 123 -17.75 6.44 -12.17
N ARG A 124 -18.88 6.39 -11.46
CA ARG A 124 -19.45 7.58 -10.79
C ARG A 124 -18.50 8.19 -9.76
N ASN A 125 -17.68 7.36 -9.10
CA ASN A 125 -16.74 7.85 -8.12
C ASN A 125 -15.37 8.23 -8.71
N ILE A 126 -14.98 7.68 -9.86
CA ILE A 126 -13.85 8.18 -10.65
C ILE A 126 -14.05 9.66 -10.99
N ASP A 127 -15.25 10.05 -11.43
CA ASP A 127 -15.57 11.45 -11.73
C ASP A 127 -15.33 12.36 -10.53
N LEU A 128 -15.81 11.95 -9.34
CA LEU A 128 -15.63 12.70 -8.10
C LEU A 128 -14.16 12.75 -7.67
N ALA A 129 -13.44 11.64 -7.80
CA ALA A 129 -12.03 11.55 -7.46
C ALA A 129 -11.22 12.57 -8.26
N VAL A 130 -11.43 12.62 -9.59
CA VAL A 130 -10.77 13.58 -10.48
C VAL A 130 -11.21 15.01 -10.16
N GLU A 131 -12.51 15.24 -9.88
CA GLU A 131 -13.03 16.55 -9.48
C GLU A 131 -12.34 17.10 -8.21
N LEU A 132 -11.95 16.21 -7.30
CA LEU A 132 -11.24 16.51 -6.06
C LEU A 132 -9.70 16.48 -6.20
N GLY A 133 -9.19 16.16 -7.38
CA GLY A 133 -7.76 16.23 -7.72
C GLY A 133 -6.97 14.94 -7.46
N ALA A 134 -7.64 13.79 -7.30
CA ALA A 134 -6.95 12.51 -7.20
C ALA A 134 -6.29 12.12 -8.51
N SER A 135 -5.06 11.61 -8.42
CA SER A 135 -4.27 11.09 -9.56
C SER A 135 -4.09 9.58 -9.51
N VAL A 136 -4.46 8.95 -8.39
CA VAL A 136 -4.50 7.49 -8.23
C VAL A 136 -5.90 7.05 -7.81
N TYR A 137 -6.38 5.96 -8.40
CA TYR A 137 -7.61 5.30 -8.02
C TYR A 137 -7.33 3.88 -7.57
N VAL A 138 -7.45 3.61 -6.27
CA VAL A 138 -7.18 2.30 -5.69
C VAL A 138 -8.37 1.37 -5.90
N ALA A 139 -8.08 0.12 -6.24
CA ALA A 139 -9.07 -0.95 -6.38
C ALA A 139 -8.69 -2.15 -5.50
N TRP A 140 -9.31 -2.22 -4.32
CA TRP A 140 -9.26 -3.39 -3.46
C TRP A 140 -10.42 -4.34 -3.74
N GLY A 141 -10.09 -5.53 -4.23
CA GLY A 141 -11.04 -6.59 -4.58
C GLY A 141 -11.48 -7.44 -3.38
N GLY A 142 -11.75 -6.83 -2.21
CA GLY A 142 -11.95 -7.58 -0.95
C GLY A 142 -13.03 -8.67 -0.98
N ARG A 143 -14.02 -8.57 -1.87
CA ARG A 143 -15.06 -9.61 -2.05
C ARG A 143 -14.84 -10.51 -3.27
N GLU A 144 -13.84 -10.26 -4.10
CA GLU A 144 -13.53 -11.05 -5.29
C GLU A 144 -12.80 -12.35 -4.87
N GLY A 145 -13.52 -13.46 -4.76
CA GLY A 145 -12.94 -14.67 -4.18
C GLY A 145 -13.95 -15.79 -3.94
N ALA A 146 -13.60 -16.74 -3.07
CA ALA A 146 -14.46 -17.85 -2.71
C ALA A 146 -14.15 -18.44 -1.32
N GLU A 147 -15.13 -19.14 -0.75
CA GLU A 147 -14.97 -20.00 0.44
C GLU A 147 -14.89 -21.49 0.05
N SER A 148 -15.19 -21.85 -1.21
CA SER A 148 -15.19 -23.23 -1.69
C SER A 148 -14.81 -23.31 -3.16
N GLY A 149 -14.03 -24.33 -3.54
CA GLY A 149 -13.41 -24.41 -4.87
C GLY A 149 -14.38 -24.52 -6.04
N ALA A 150 -15.57 -25.09 -5.84
CA ALA A 150 -16.58 -25.21 -6.91
C ALA A 150 -17.40 -23.92 -7.14
N ALA A 151 -17.31 -22.94 -6.24
CA ALA A 151 -18.15 -21.74 -6.28
C ALA A 151 -17.68 -20.69 -7.30
N LYS A 152 -16.42 -20.77 -7.76
CA LYS A 152 -15.81 -19.78 -8.64
C LYS A 152 -14.91 -20.44 -9.69
N ASP A 153 -15.26 -20.30 -10.97
CA ASP A 153 -14.29 -20.56 -12.05
C ASP A 153 -13.29 -19.39 -12.10
N VAL A 154 -12.09 -19.63 -11.60
CA VAL A 154 -11.06 -18.59 -11.46
C VAL A 154 -10.64 -18.00 -12.79
N ARG A 155 -10.57 -18.80 -13.87
CA ARG A 155 -10.18 -18.28 -15.20
C ARG A 155 -11.24 -17.31 -15.71
N THR A 156 -12.51 -17.70 -15.58
CA THR A 156 -13.64 -16.84 -15.95
C THR A 156 -13.68 -15.58 -15.08
N ALA A 157 -13.40 -15.69 -13.78
CA ALA A 157 -13.34 -14.55 -12.87
C ALA A 157 -12.24 -13.56 -13.27
N LEU A 158 -11.04 -14.05 -13.61
CA LEU A 158 -9.94 -13.22 -14.12
C LEU A 158 -10.28 -12.55 -15.45
N ASP A 159 -10.99 -13.23 -16.36
CA ASP A 159 -11.47 -12.61 -17.60
C ASP A 159 -12.45 -11.45 -17.31
N ARG A 160 -13.33 -11.58 -16.30
CA ARG A 160 -14.26 -10.50 -15.90
C ARG A 160 -13.55 -9.36 -15.19
N LEU A 161 -12.55 -9.67 -14.37
CA LEU A 161 -11.73 -8.67 -13.71
C LEU A 161 -10.94 -7.86 -14.74
N LYS A 162 -10.35 -8.53 -15.74
CA LYS A 162 -9.67 -7.88 -16.88
C LYS A 162 -10.65 -6.99 -17.65
N GLU A 163 -11.81 -7.52 -18.05
CA GLU A 163 -12.85 -6.75 -18.73
C GLU A 163 -13.23 -5.47 -17.95
N ALA A 164 -13.34 -5.56 -16.62
CA ALA A 164 -13.64 -4.40 -15.78
C ALA A 164 -12.53 -3.34 -15.84
N PHE A 165 -11.28 -3.71 -15.61
CA PHE A 165 -10.15 -2.76 -15.68
C PHE A 165 -9.95 -2.18 -17.07
N ASP A 166 -10.16 -2.96 -18.13
CA ASP A 166 -10.04 -2.49 -19.51
C ASP A 166 -11.11 -1.43 -19.83
N LEU A 167 -12.37 -1.64 -19.39
CA LEU A 167 -13.45 -0.66 -19.54
C LEU A 167 -13.23 0.61 -18.71
N LEU A 168 -12.72 0.48 -17.48
CA LEU A 168 -12.39 1.63 -16.64
C LEU A 168 -11.22 2.44 -17.23
N GLY A 169 -10.21 1.76 -17.78
CA GLY A 169 -9.11 2.38 -18.52
C GLY A 169 -9.57 3.11 -19.78
N GLU A 170 -10.46 2.48 -20.56
CA GLU A 170 -11.09 3.12 -21.72
C GLU A 170 -11.88 4.38 -21.32
N TYR A 171 -12.65 4.31 -20.23
CA TYR A 171 -13.41 5.45 -19.73
C TYR A 171 -12.51 6.63 -19.34
N VAL A 172 -11.47 6.38 -18.54
CA VAL A 172 -10.47 7.39 -18.12
C VAL A 172 -9.80 8.04 -19.34
N GLU A 173 -9.45 7.25 -20.36
CA GLU A 173 -8.87 7.75 -21.60
C GLU A 173 -9.86 8.63 -22.40
N GLN A 174 -11.12 8.18 -22.56
CA GLN A 174 -12.16 8.93 -23.27
C GLN A 174 -12.51 10.26 -22.59
N GLN A 175 -12.47 10.32 -21.25
CA GLN A 175 -12.67 11.57 -20.51
C GLN A 175 -11.43 12.47 -20.49
N GLY A 176 -10.27 11.96 -20.92
CA GLY A 176 -9.00 12.69 -20.86
C GLY A 176 -8.50 12.90 -19.42
N TYR A 177 -8.84 12.00 -18.51
CA TYR A 177 -8.40 12.07 -17.11
C TYR A 177 -6.94 11.60 -16.95
N ASP A 178 -6.14 12.38 -16.22
CA ASP A 178 -4.78 12.01 -15.79
C ASP A 178 -4.84 11.18 -14.49
N LEU A 179 -5.46 10.00 -14.60
CA LEU A 179 -5.70 9.09 -13.49
C LEU A 179 -5.04 7.74 -13.78
N ARG A 180 -4.35 7.18 -12.77
CA ARG A 180 -3.80 5.83 -12.79
C ARG A 180 -4.56 4.93 -11.83
N PHE A 181 -4.64 3.63 -12.13
CA PHE A 181 -5.22 2.64 -11.23
C PHE A 181 -4.15 1.94 -10.41
N ALA A 182 -4.47 1.59 -9.17
CA ALA A 182 -3.59 0.79 -8.31
C ALA A 182 -4.38 -0.39 -7.72
N ILE A 183 -4.00 -1.62 -8.07
CA ILE A 183 -4.61 -2.84 -7.55
C ILE A 183 -4.02 -3.15 -6.18
N GLU A 184 -4.88 -3.40 -5.20
CA GLU A 184 -4.50 -3.75 -3.84
C GLU A 184 -4.68 -5.26 -3.62
N PRO A 185 -3.58 -6.03 -3.56
CA PRO A 185 -3.64 -7.45 -3.27
C PRO A 185 -3.90 -7.70 -1.78
N LYS A 186 -4.67 -8.75 -1.48
CA LYS A 186 -4.87 -9.26 -0.12
C LYS A 186 -5.11 -10.77 -0.19
N PRO A 187 -4.50 -11.59 0.70
CA PRO A 187 -4.59 -13.04 0.55
C PRO A 187 -5.98 -13.60 0.90
N ASN A 188 -6.60 -13.09 1.95
CA ASN A 188 -7.89 -13.52 2.47
C ASN A 188 -8.50 -12.39 3.34
N GLU A 189 -9.70 -12.63 3.86
CA GLU A 189 -10.49 -11.71 4.67
C GLU A 189 -10.98 -10.47 3.90
N PRO A 190 -12.29 -10.36 3.62
CA PRO A 190 -13.38 -11.16 4.20
C PRO A 190 -13.72 -12.46 3.45
N ARG A 191 -13.15 -12.74 2.27
CA ARG A 191 -13.32 -14.06 1.61
C ARG A 191 -12.37 -15.10 2.19
N GLY A 192 -12.70 -16.38 2.03
CA GLY A 192 -11.79 -17.48 2.39
C GLY A 192 -10.45 -17.38 1.65
N ASP A 193 -10.51 -17.24 0.33
CA ASP A 193 -9.38 -16.89 -0.55
C ASP A 193 -9.80 -15.76 -1.48
N ILE A 194 -9.01 -14.69 -1.53
CA ILE A 194 -9.22 -13.53 -2.42
C ILE A 194 -8.41 -13.73 -3.71
N LEU A 195 -8.97 -13.32 -4.85
CA LEU A 195 -8.27 -13.29 -6.12
C LEU A 195 -7.14 -12.25 -6.10
N LEU A 196 -6.02 -12.56 -6.76
CA LEU A 196 -4.80 -11.75 -6.73
C LEU A 196 -4.24 -11.59 -5.29
N PRO A 197 -3.90 -12.72 -4.63
CA PRO A 197 -3.68 -12.74 -3.18
C PRO A 197 -2.41 -12.01 -2.70
N THR A 198 -1.45 -11.73 -3.60
CA THR A 198 -0.18 -11.09 -3.25
C THR A 198 0.29 -10.14 -4.35
N VAL A 199 1.28 -9.30 -4.04
CA VAL A 199 1.96 -8.39 -4.99
C VAL A 199 2.31 -9.07 -6.30
N GLY A 200 2.90 -10.27 -6.25
CA GLY A 200 3.31 -11.00 -7.45
C GLY A 200 2.14 -11.41 -8.35
N HIS A 201 1.01 -11.81 -7.76
CA HIS A 201 -0.18 -12.20 -8.52
C HIS A 201 -0.84 -11.00 -9.19
N ALA A 202 -1.00 -9.90 -8.45
CA ALA A 202 -1.55 -8.67 -8.99
C ALA A 202 -0.66 -8.11 -10.11
N LEU A 203 0.66 -8.15 -9.93
CA LEU A 203 1.62 -7.74 -10.97
C LEU A 203 1.51 -8.58 -12.25
N ALA A 204 1.41 -9.91 -12.12
CA ALA A 204 1.24 -10.80 -13.27
C ALA A 204 -0.08 -10.54 -14.01
N PHE A 205 -1.16 -10.26 -13.26
CA PHE A 205 -2.46 -9.90 -13.84
C PHE A 205 -2.42 -8.56 -14.58
N ILE A 206 -1.75 -7.55 -14.03
CA ILE A 206 -1.60 -6.23 -14.65
C ILE A 206 -0.99 -6.35 -16.05
N ASN A 207 -0.01 -7.23 -16.24
CA ASN A 207 0.63 -7.44 -17.54
C ASN A 207 -0.29 -8.05 -18.61
N ALA A 208 -1.46 -8.55 -18.23
CA ALA A 208 -2.46 -9.08 -19.17
C ALA A 208 -3.54 -8.05 -19.56
N LEU A 209 -3.54 -6.85 -18.99
CA LEU A 209 -4.50 -5.79 -19.32
C LEU A 209 -4.20 -5.17 -20.70
N GLU A 210 -5.19 -4.51 -21.31
CA GLU A 210 -4.97 -3.83 -22.61
C GLU A 210 -4.10 -2.57 -22.47
N ARG A 211 -4.09 -1.96 -21.28
CA ARG A 211 -3.34 -0.74 -20.95
C ARG A 211 -2.52 -0.93 -19.67
N PRO A 212 -1.57 -1.88 -19.67
CA PRO A 212 -0.84 -2.26 -18.46
C PRO A 212 -0.08 -1.08 -17.84
N GLU A 213 0.37 -0.11 -18.64
CA GLU A 213 1.06 1.11 -18.21
C GLU A 213 0.22 2.02 -17.31
N ARG A 214 -1.11 1.96 -17.39
CA ARG A 214 -2.03 2.75 -16.54
C ARG A 214 -2.37 2.11 -15.21
N VAL A 215 -1.97 0.85 -15.01
CA VAL A 215 -2.28 0.09 -13.80
C VAL A 215 -1.00 -0.31 -13.09
N GLY A 216 -0.95 -0.02 -11.80
CA GLY A 216 0.10 -0.41 -10.88
C GLY A 216 -0.49 -1.06 -9.64
N LEU A 217 0.28 -1.02 -8.56
CA LEU A 217 0.00 -1.68 -7.30
C LEU A 217 -0.23 -0.67 -6.19
N ASN A 218 -1.09 -1.05 -5.25
CA ASN A 218 -1.22 -0.48 -3.91
C ASN A 218 -0.96 -1.60 -2.87
N PRO A 219 0.29 -2.01 -2.62
CA PRO A 219 0.55 -3.05 -1.62
C PRO A 219 0.34 -2.52 -0.21
N GLU A 220 -0.16 -3.37 0.68
CA GLU A 220 -0.28 -3.07 2.11
C GLU A 220 0.64 -3.95 2.94
N VAL A 221 1.29 -3.37 3.95
CA VAL A 221 2.19 -4.08 4.88
C VAL A 221 1.52 -5.31 5.48
N GLY A 222 0.31 -5.15 6.05
CA GLY A 222 -0.41 -6.21 6.73
C GLY A 222 -0.77 -7.36 5.80
N HIS A 223 -1.22 -7.06 4.58
CA HIS A 223 -1.69 -8.06 3.61
C HIS A 223 -0.62 -9.10 3.22
N GLU A 224 0.60 -8.67 2.89
CA GLU A 224 1.68 -9.63 2.58
C GLU A 224 2.12 -10.39 3.84
N GLN A 225 2.12 -9.72 5.01
CA GLN A 225 2.47 -10.34 6.29
C GLN A 225 1.43 -11.37 6.75
N MET A 226 0.16 -11.23 6.37
CA MET A 226 -0.89 -12.26 6.56
C MET A 226 -0.57 -13.55 5.78
N ALA A 227 0.21 -13.47 4.70
CA ALA A 227 0.71 -14.63 3.96
C ALA A 227 2.10 -15.10 4.44
N GLY A 228 2.66 -14.47 5.49
CA GLY A 228 4.02 -14.75 5.97
C GLY A 228 5.13 -14.30 5.01
N LEU A 229 4.81 -13.39 4.09
CA LEU A 229 5.78 -12.87 3.11
C LEU A 229 6.58 -11.69 3.69
N ASN A 230 7.75 -11.47 3.12
CA ASN A 230 8.59 -10.32 3.44
C ASN A 230 8.10 -9.12 2.60
N PHE A 231 7.50 -8.14 3.27
CA PHE A 231 6.91 -6.98 2.60
C PHE A 231 7.98 -6.11 1.88
N PRO A 232 9.13 -5.75 2.51
CA PRO A 232 10.20 -5.04 1.80
C PRO A 232 10.65 -5.72 0.48
N HIS A 233 10.72 -7.05 0.43
CA HIS A 233 11.07 -7.77 -0.80
C HIS A 233 10.00 -7.63 -1.89
N GLY A 234 8.72 -7.74 -1.52
CA GLY A 234 7.61 -7.51 -2.44
C GLY A 234 7.61 -6.08 -2.99
N ILE A 235 7.88 -5.08 -2.13
CA ILE A 235 8.01 -3.68 -2.54
C ILE A 235 9.22 -3.46 -3.47
N ALA A 236 10.37 -4.11 -3.19
CA ALA A 236 11.53 -4.04 -4.08
C ALA A 236 11.21 -4.59 -5.47
N GLN A 237 10.44 -5.68 -5.56
CA GLN A 237 9.97 -6.21 -6.84
C GLN A 237 8.99 -5.24 -7.53
N ALA A 238 8.05 -4.64 -6.80
CA ALA A 238 7.11 -3.67 -7.37
C ALA A 238 7.84 -2.43 -7.92
N LEU A 239 8.88 -1.95 -7.24
CA LEU A 239 9.77 -0.87 -7.69
C LEU A 239 10.56 -1.30 -8.94
N TRP A 240 11.11 -2.51 -8.96
CA TRP A 240 11.85 -3.04 -10.11
C TRP A 240 10.99 -3.12 -11.40
N HIS A 241 9.68 -3.27 -11.25
CA HIS A 241 8.73 -3.26 -12.37
C HIS A 241 8.15 -1.86 -12.71
N ASP A 242 8.55 -0.80 -12.00
CA ASP A 242 7.92 0.53 -12.09
C ASP A 242 6.41 0.49 -11.85
N LYS A 243 5.95 -0.39 -10.93
CA LYS A 243 4.52 -0.61 -10.63
C LYS A 243 4.09 -0.19 -9.24
N LEU A 244 4.97 0.34 -8.39
CA LEU A 244 4.56 0.88 -7.09
C LEU A 244 3.90 2.27 -7.25
N PHE A 245 2.61 2.30 -7.55
CA PHE A 245 1.87 3.55 -7.79
C PHE A 245 1.37 4.19 -6.50
N HIS A 246 1.06 3.36 -5.50
CA HIS A 246 0.64 3.77 -4.16
C HIS A 246 1.12 2.71 -3.16
N ILE A 247 1.03 3.00 -1.86
CA ILE A 247 1.40 2.07 -0.79
C ILE A 247 0.59 2.34 0.47
N ASP A 248 0.15 1.28 1.13
CA ASP A 248 -0.56 1.36 2.40
C ASP A 248 0.32 0.85 3.55
N LEU A 249 0.46 1.70 4.57
CA LEU A 249 1.37 1.53 5.69
C LEU A 249 0.62 1.26 6.98
N ASN A 250 0.78 0.05 7.51
CA ASN A 250 0.23 -0.35 8.80
C ASN A 250 1.12 -1.38 9.49
N GLY A 251 0.58 -2.14 10.44
CA GLY A 251 1.30 -3.16 11.18
C GLY A 251 0.47 -4.41 11.39
N GLN A 252 1.13 -5.56 11.25
CA GLN A 252 0.54 -6.88 11.43
C GLN A 252 1.48 -7.75 12.28
N SER A 253 0.92 -8.64 13.12
CA SER A 253 1.69 -9.61 13.89
C SER A 253 1.56 -11.01 13.30
N GLY A 254 2.11 -11.19 12.10
CA GLY A 254 2.18 -12.46 11.38
C GLY A 254 0.84 -12.94 10.79
N ILE A 255 0.71 -14.25 10.63
CA ILE A 255 -0.41 -14.91 9.95
C ILE A 255 -1.62 -15.02 10.90
N LYS A 256 -2.60 -14.12 10.76
CA LYS A 256 -3.87 -14.09 11.49
C LYS A 256 -4.83 -13.13 10.76
N TYR A 257 -5.98 -12.82 11.39
CA TYR A 257 -6.87 -11.75 10.93
C TYR A 257 -6.09 -10.44 10.72
N ASP A 258 -6.58 -9.60 9.83
CA ASP A 258 -6.00 -8.32 9.54
C ASP A 258 -6.18 -7.37 10.73
N GLN A 259 -5.05 -6.99 11.34
CA GLN A 259 -5.08 -6.23 12.59
C GLN A 259 -5.14 -4.72 12.37
N ASP A 260 -4.70 -4.24 11.19
CA ASP A 260 -4.62 -2.81 10.88
C ASP A 260 -3.90 -1.98 11.96
N LEU A 261 -2.82 -2.48 12.58
CA LEU A 261 -2.13 -1.70 13.61
C LEU A 261 -1.49 -0.46 13.00
N ARG A 262 -1.27 0.59 13.81
CA ARG A 262 -0.50 1.76 13.37
C ARG A 262 0.87 1.33 12.80
N PHE A 263 1.36 2.02 11.76
CA PHE A 263 2.65 1.70 11.14
C PHE A 263 3.80 1.70 12.16
N GLY A 264 4.68 0.70 12.07
CA GLY A 264 5.78 0.47 13.01
C GLY A 264 5.40 -0.35 14.26
N ALA A 265 4.11 -0.59 14.50
CA ALA A 265 3.69 -1.74 15.32
C ALA A 265 3.75 -3.03 14.47
N GLY A 266 3.63 -4.20 15.11
CA GLY A 266 3.83 -5.48 14.42
C GLY A 266 5.32 -5.77 14.18
N ASP A 267 5.71 -6.10 12.95
CA ASP A 267 7.11 -6.37 12.59
C ASP A 267 7.92 -5.07 12.39
N LEU A 268 8.53 -4.61 13.48
CA LEU A 268 9.35 -3.39 13.49
C LEU A 268 10.59 -3.49 12.59
N ARG A 269 11.20 -4.68 12.43
CA ARG A 269 12.40 -4.84 11.59
C ARG A 269 12.05 -4.69 10.12
N GLN A 270 10.95 -5.29 9.67
CA GLN A 270 10.47 -5.08 8.30
C GLN A 270 10.04 -3.62 8.07
N ALA A 271 9.42 -2.96 9.04
CA ALA A 271 9.09 -1.53 8.93
C ALA A 271 10.35 -0.67 8.72
N PHE A 272 11.44 -0.95 9.45
CA PHE A 272 12.73 -0.29 9.25
C PHE A 272 13.27 -0.49 7.83
N TRP A 273 13.31 -1.74 7.35
CA TRP A 273 13.81 -2.05 6.00
C TRP A 273 12.93 -1.50 4.89
N LEU A 274 11.61 -1.42 5.10
CA LEU A 274 10.69 -0.77 4.18
C LEU A 274 11.02 0.72 4.04
N VAL A 275 11.15 1.43 5.16
CA VAL A 275 11.47 2.87 5.12
C VAL A 275 12.83 3.10 4.48
N ASP A 276 13.83 2.29 4.82
CA ASP A 276 15.15 2.35 4.17
C ASP A 276 15.06 2.17 2.65
N LEU A 277 14.27 1.21 2.18
CA LEU A 277 14.04 0.98 0.76
C LEU A 277 13.32 2.15 0.09
N LEU A 278 12.20 2.64 0.64
CA LEU A 278 11.41 3.71 0.03
C LEU A 278 12.20 5.02 -0.08
N GLU A 279 12.95 5.37 0.97
CA GLU A 279 13.76 6.58 1.00
C GLU A 279 14.98 6.45 0.07
N SER A 280 15.63 5.28 0.02
CA SER A 280 16.79 5.05 -0.86
C SER A 280 16.42 4.94 -2.33
N ALA A 281 15.24 4.38 -2.65
CA ALA A 281 14.72 4.29 -4.01
C ALA A 281 14.12 5.62 -4.52
N GLY A 282 13.94 6.61 -3.63
CA GLY A 282 13.35 7.89 -4.00
C GLY A 282 11.87 7.80 -4.33
N TYR A 283 11.12 6.90 -3.70
CA TYR A 283 9.66 6.81 -3.88
C TYR A 283 9.02 8.16 -3.56
N ASP A 284 8.27 8.72 -4.51
CA ASP A 284 7.74 10.08 -4.41
C ASP A 284 6.23 10.13 -4.13
N GLY A 285 5.54 8.98 -4.11
CA GLY A 285 4.12 8.91 -3.85
C GLY A 285 3.73 9.18 -2.39
N PRO A 286 2.43 9.19 -2.08
CA PRO A 286 1.94 9.34 -0.71
C PRO A 286 2.44 8.22 0.21
N ARG A 287 2.69 8.56 1.48
CA ARG A 287 2.88 7.59 2.56
C ARG A 287 1.53 7.45 3.25
N HIS A 288 0.67 6.62 2.67
CA HIS A 288 -0.70 6.46 3.14
C HIS A 288 -0.75 5.46 4.29
N PHE A 289 -1.44 5.83 5.37
CA PHE A 289 -1.67 4.95 6.50
C PHE A 289 -3.08 4.40 6.44
N ASP A 290 -3.24 3.16 5.95
CA ASP A 290 -4.48 2.39 6.11
C ASP A 290 -4.41 1.55 7.38
N PHE A 291 -4.92 2.11 8.47
CA PHE A 291 -4.84 1.48 9.79
C PHE A 291 -6.13 1.73 10.58
N LYS A 292 -6.29 1.04 11.70
CA LYS A 292 -7.43 1.21 12.61
C LYS A 292 -6.94 1.51 14.03
N PRO A 293 -7.33 2.66 14.61
CA PRO A 293 -7.14 2.89 16.04
C PRO A 293 -7.82 1.78 16.84
N PRO A 294 -7.13 1.09 17.77
CA PRO A 294 -7.71 -0.04 18.48
C PRO A 294 -9.08 0.28 19.08
N ARG A 295 -9.99 -0.71 19.10
CA ARG A 295 -11.36 -0.52 19.62
C ARG A 295 -11.42 -0.06 21.09
N THR A 296 -10.33 -0.21 21.83
CA THR A 296 -10.16 0.20 23.23
C THR A 296 -10.03 1.71 23.40
N GLU A 297 -9.67 2.43 22.34
CA GLU A 297 -9.37 3.86 22.41
C GLU A 297 -10.65 4.70 22.29
N ASP A 298 -10.67 5.85 22.96
CA ASP A 298 -11.56 6.96 22.64
C ASP A 298 -10.94 7.83 21.53
N PHE A 299 -11.51 9.02 21.26
CA PHE A 299 -10.98 9.91 20.22
C PHE A 299 -9.60 10.48 20.54
N ASP A 300 -9.21 10.62 21.81
CA ASP A 300 -7.84 11.07 22.14
C ASP A 300 -6.83 10.00 21.72
N GLY A 301 -7.13 8.72 21.97
CA GLY A 301 -6.31 7.61 21.49
C GLY A 301 -6.32 7.46 19.96
N VAL A 302 -7.44 7.79 19.28
CA VAL A 302 -7.49 7.87 17.80
C VAL A 302 -6.46 8.86 17.28
N TRP A 303 -6.49 10.10 17.75
CA TRP A 303 -5.56 11.14 17.27
C TRP A 303 -4.11 10.86 17.68
N ALA A 304 -3.89 10.28 18.87
CA ALA A 304 -2.57 9.83 19.28
C ALA A 304 -2.02 8.73 18.36
N SER A 305 -2.86 7.79 17.93
CA SER A 305 -2.47 6.71 17.02
C SER A 305 -2.12 7.22 15.61
N ALA A 306 -2.88 8.18 15.07
CA ALA A 306 -2.60 8.81 13.79
C ALA A 306 -1.28 9.59 13.81
N ALA A 307 -1.04 10.37 14.87
CA ALA A 307 0.24 11.06 15.08
C ALA A 307 1.41 10.07 15.19
N ALA A 308 1.20 8.93 15.86
CA ALA A 308 2.21 7.90 16.03
C ALA A 308 2.60 7.20 14.72
N CYS A 309 1.69 7.02 13.76
CA CYS A 309 2.01 6.54 12.40
C CYS A 309 3.11 7.40 11.75
N MET A 310 2.86 8.72 11.67
CA MET A 310 3.80 9.68 11.07
C MET A 310 5.12 9.73 11.85
N ARG A 311 5.04 9.79 13.18
CA ARG A 311 6.22 9.82 14.05
C ARG A 311 7.10 8.59 13.85
N ASN A 312 6.50 7.41 13.80
CA ASN A 312 7.23 6.16 13.59
C ASN A 312 7.95 6.16 12.24
N TYR A 313 7.29 6.58 11.15
CA TYR A 313 7.94 6.70 9.85
C TYR A 313 9.15 7.63 9.90
N LEU A 314 9.01 8.83 10.47
CA LEU A 314 10.10 9.81 10.56
C LEU A 314 11.26 9.31 11.43
N LEU A 315 10.97 8.63 12.54
CA LEU A 315 11.99 7.99 13.37
C LEU A 315 12.75 6.95 12.55
N LEU A 316 12.06 6.03 11.86
CA LEU A 316 12.70 5.00 11.04
C LEU A 316 13.52 5.60 9.89
N ALA A 317 13.04 6.66 9.25
CA ALA A 317 13.75 7.35 8.18
C ALA A 317 15.03 8.02 8.69
N GLU A 318 15.00 8.59 9.89
CA GLU A 318 16.20 9.09 10.56
C GLU A 318 17.23 7.96 10.81
N ARG A 319 16.80 6.81 11.35
CA ARG A 319 17.70 5.67 11.62
C ARG A 319 18.27 5.10 10.32
N SER A 320 17.47 4.97 9.26
CA SER A 320 17.95 4.48 7.96
C SER A 320 19.02 5.41 7.39
N ARG A 321 18.80 6.72 7.42
CA ARG A 321 19.82 7.68 6.95
C ARG A 321 21.11 7.58 7.75
N ALA A 322 21.02 7.43 9.07
CA ALA A 322 22.20 7.22 9.93
C ALA A 322 22.92 5.91 9.57
N PHE A 323 22.18 4.80 9.44
CA PHE A 323 22.70 3.50 9.02
C PHE A 323 23.45 3.59 7.69
N ARG A 324 22.85 4.19 6.65
CA ARG A 324 23.47 4.33 5.33
C ARG A 324 24.67 5.30 5.32
N ALA A 325 24.71 6.26 6.25
CA ALA A 325 25.81 7.22 6.36
C ALA A 325 27.04 6.67 7.09
N ASP A 326 26.86 5.72 8.01
CA ASP A 326 27.89 5.16 8.90
C ASP A 326 29.05 4.51 8.10
N PRO A 327 30.31 4.96 8.28
CA PRO A 327 31.48 4.34 7.66
C PRO A 327 31.65 2.85 7.99
N GLU A 328 31.30 2.40 9.20
CA GLU A 328 31.39 0.98 9.58
C GLU A 328 30.36 0.14 8.81
N VAL A 329 29.15 0.67 8.63
CA VAL A 329 28.12 0.02 7.79
C VAL A 329 28.58 -0.05 6.33
N LYS A 330 29.20 1.01 5.79
CA LYS A 330 29.75 0.99 4.42
C LYS A 330 30.84 -0.06 4.26
N ALA A 331 31.72 -0.20 5.25
CA ALA A 331 32.73 -1.26 5.27
C ALA A 331 32.09 -2.65 5.36
N ALA A 332 31.06 -2.83 6.19
CA ALA A 332 30.33 -4.09 6.32
C ALA A 332 29.56 -4.47 5.04
N LEU A 333 28.98 -3.51 4.33
CA LEU A 333 28.35 -3.71 3.02
C LEU A 333 29.36 -4.18 1.97
N ALA A 334 30.54 -3.58 1.93
CA ALA A 334 31.63 -4.00 1.04
C ALA A 334 32.16 -5.40 1.41
N ALA A 335 32.37 -5.68 2.71
CA ALA A 335 32.75 -6.99 3.20
C ALA A 335 31.69 -8.07 2.92
N SER A 336 30.43 -7.66 2.78
CA SER A 336 29.29 -8.51 2.41
C SER A 336 29.07 -8.60 0.89
N ARG A 337 29.94 -7.98 0.08
CA ARG A 337 29.92 -8.01 -1.39
C ARG A 337 28.62 -7.48 -2.01
N LEU A 338 27.86 -6.64 -1.29
CA LEU A 338 26.65 -6.02 -1.85
C LEU A 338 26.94 -5.20 -3.11
N PRO A 339 28.04 -4.42 -3.21
CA PRO A 339 28.39 -3.75 -4.45
C PRO A 339 28.67 -4.70 -5.63
N GLU A 340 29.13 -5.92 -5.39
CA GLU A 340 29.39 -6.90 -6.46
C GLU A 340 28.08 -7.43 -7.06
N LEU A 341 27.01 -7.55 -6.27
CA LEU A 341 25.68 -7.96 -6.76
C LEU A 341 25.11 -6.96 -7.80
N ALA A 342 25.53 -5.70 -7.74
CA ALA A 342 25.10 -4.67 -8.70
C ALA A 342 25.83 -4.77 -10.05
N LEU A 343 26.89 -5.58 -10.14
CA LEU A 343 27.62 -5.79 -11.39
C LEU A 343 26.89 -6.82 -12.25
N PRO A 344 26.78 -6.61 -13.58
CA PRO A 344 26.28 -7.65 -14.48
C PRO A 344 27.17 -8.90 -14.41
N THR A 345 26.55 -10.08 -14.33
CA THR A 345 27.26 -11.35 -14.13
C THR A 345 28.21 -11.70 -15.29
N ALA A 346 27.86 -11.34 -16.53
CA ALA A 346 28.62 -11.68 -17.73
C ALA A 346 28.56 -10.53 -18.75
N GLU A 347 29.24 -9.42 -18.45
CA GLU A 347 29.33 -8.24 -19.35
C GLU A 347 29.98 -8.58 -20.69
N ASP A 348 30.81 -9.62 -20.74
CA ASP A 348 31.47 -10.18 -21.91
C ASP A 348 30.57 -11.09 -22.77
N GLY A 349 29.34 -11.34 -22.32
CA GLY A 349 28.32 -12.10 -23.03
C GLY A 349 28.57 -13.62 -23.07
N LEU A 350 27.64 -14.35 -23.67
CA LEU A 350 27.65 -15.82 -23.62
C LEU A 350 28.92 -16.44 -24.21
N THR A 351 29.44 -15.90 -25.31
CA THR A 351 30.66 -16.42 -25.95
C THR A 351 31.89 -16.22 -25.05
N GLY A 352 31.98 -15.08 -24.36
CA GLY A 352 33.04 -14.81 -23.39
C GLY A 352 32.97 -15.78 -22.21
N LEU A 353 31.78 -15.89 -21.60
CA LEU A 353 31.51 -16.79 -20.49
C LEU A 353 31.83 -18.26 -20.81
N LEU A 354 31.50 -18.73 -22.03
CA LEU A 354 31.80 -20.11 -22.45
C LEU A 354 33.29 -20.35 -22.74
N ALA A 355 34.04 -19.29 -23.04
CA ALA A 355 35.49 -19.39 -23.29
C ALA A 355 36.32 -19.20 -22.01
N ASP A 356 35.74 -18.58 -20.97
CA ASP A 356 36.41 -18.32 -19.71
C ASP A 356 36.45 -19.56 -18.82
N ARG A 357 37.58 -20.26 -18.88
CA ARG A 357 37.85 -21.42 -18.02
C ARG A 357 37.79 -21.08 -16.53
N SER A 358 38.05 -19.84 -16.14
CA SER A 358 38.03 -19.44 -14.73
C SER A 358 36.61 -19.40 -14.14
N ALA A 359 35.58 -19.37 -14.99
CA ALA A 359 34.18 -19.41 -14.59
C ALA A 359 33.67 -20.85 -14.34
N PHE A 360 34.40 -21.88 -14.81
CA PHE A 360 33.99 -23.28 -14.62
C PHE A 360 35.15 -24.26 -14.48
N GLU A 361 35.90 -24.56 -15.55
CA GLU A 361 36.89 -25.64 -15.57
C GLU A 361 38.00 -25.49 -14.54
N ASP A 362 38.42 -24.25 -14.30
CA ASP A 362 39.51 -23.91 -13.38
C ASP A 362 38.98 -23.16 -12.14
N PHE A 363 37.66 -23.09 -11.93
CA PHE A 363 37.05 -22.43 -10.78
C PHE A 363 37.17 -23.27 -9.49
N ASP A 364 37.90 -22.76 -8.50
CA ASP A 364 38.03 -23.42 -7.19
C ASP A 364 36.77 -23.19 -6.32
N VAL A 365 35.79 -24.08 -6.52
CA VAL A 365 34.52 -24.09 -5.78
C VAL A 365 34.72 -24.23 -4.26
N ASP A 366 35.74 -24.99 -3.83
CA ASP A 366 35.99 -25.25 -2.41
C ASP A 366 36.59 -24.03 -1.72
N ALA A 367 37.50 -23.31 -2.38
CA ALA A 367 38.01 -22.03 -1.87
C ALA A 367 36.93 -20.95 -1.88
N ALA A 368 36.05 -20.94 -2.88
CA ALA A 368 34.90 -20.02 -2.90
C ALA A 368 33.92 -20.31 -1.75
N ALA A 369 33.57 -21.57 -1.52
CA ALA A 369 32.62 -21.97 -0.47
C ALA A 369 33.10 -21.66 0.96
N ARG A 370 34.42 -21.56 1.19
CA ARG A 370 34.98 -21.19 2.50
C ARG A 370 34.86 -19.70 2.83
N ARG A 371 34.42 -18.84 1.89
CA ARG A 371 34.27 -17.40 2.11
C ARG A 371 33.02 -17.12 2.93
N GLY A 372 33.18 -16.66 4.17
CA GLY A 372 32.05 -16.16 4.96
C GLY A 372 31.52 -14.84 4.40
N MET A 373 30.20 -14.63 4.43
CA MET A 373 29.53 -13.45 3.85
C MET A 373 29.41 -12.24 4.79
N ALA A 374 29.77 -12.37 6.07
CA ALA A 374 29.69 -11.29 7.07
C ALA A 374 28.29 -10.67 7.30
N PHE A 375 27.22 -11.34 6.87
CA PHE A 375 25.85 -10.82 6.98
C PHE A 375 25.39 -10.58 8.43
N GLU A 376 25.72 -11.45 9.38
CA GLU A 376 25.34 -11.25 10.80
C GLU A 376 25.95 -9.99 11.40
N GLN A 377 27.18 -9.64 11.02
CA GLN A 377 27.82 -8.41 11.47
C GLN A 377 27.10 -7.19 10.89
N LEU A 378 26.76 -7.23 9.60
CA LEU A 378 26.01 -6.17 8.94
C LEU A 378 24.60 -6.00 9.55
N ASP A 379 23.92 -7.11 9.83
CA ASP A 379 22.58 -7.12 10.42
C ASP A 379 22.59 -6.57 11.85
N GLN A 380 23.61 -6.92 12.64
CA GLN A 380 23.78 -6.40 13.99
C GLN A 380 24.00 -4.88 13.99
N LEU A 381 24.79 -4.33 13.05
CA LEU A 381 24.93 -2.88 12.89
C LEU A 381 23.58 -2.23 12.56
N ALA A 382 22.79 -2.83 11.67
CA ALA A 382 21.46 -2.32 11.35
C ALA A 382 20.53 -2.31 12.58
N LEU A 383 20.57 -3.36 13.41
CA LEU A 383 19.80 -3.42 14.64
C LEU A 383 20.24 -2.36 15.67
N GLU A 384 21.54 -2.12 15.81
CA GLU A 384 22.07 -1.07 16.69
C GLU A 384 21.62 0.33 16.25
N HIS A 385 21.66 0.62 14.94
CA HIS A 385 21.11 1.86 14.38
C HIS A 385 19.61 1.99 14.66
N LEU A 386 18.83 0.93 14.42
CA LEU A 386 17.39 0.91 14.69
C LEU A 386 17.08 1.22 16.17
N LEU A 387 17.84 0.62 17.09
CA LEU A 387 17.67 0.80 18.54
C LEU A 387 18.28 2.11 19.08
N GLY A 388 18.95 2.90 18.23
CA GLY A 388 19.63 4.14 18.65
C GLY A 388 20.84 3.91 19.54
N ALA A 389 21.52 2.77 19.37
CA ALA A 389 22.74 2.41 20.08
C ALA A 389 24.02 2.90 19.37
N ARG A 390 23.87 3.62 18.23
CA ARG A 390 24.95 4.23 17.44
C ARG A 390 24.56 5.60 16.90
#